data_AF-H5TXV2-F1
#
_entry.id   AF-H5TXV2-F1
#
_cell.length_a   1.000
_cell.length_b   1.000
_cell.length_c   1.000
_cell.angle_alpha   90.00
_cell.angle_beta   90.00
_cell.angle_gamma   90.00
#
_symmetry.space_group_name_H-M   'P 1'
#
loop_
_entity.id
_entity.type
_entity.pdbx_description
1 polymer ?
#
loop_
_entity_poly.entity_id
_entity_poly.type
_entity_poly.pdbx_seq_one_letter_code
_entity_poly.pdbx_strand_id
1 'polypeptide(L)'
;MRITIEAWRQADADDDGRFETYVVDDATAEMSLLDVLDRLNDHLVDAGEQPIAFDSDCREGVCGACGMMVNGRPHGPTPNTPSCRQHLRHFDGATCGWNRCARAVFRSSATSSSTGPHSTG
;
A
#
# COMPACT_ATOMS: atom_id res chain seq x y z
N MET A 1 -11.39 6.42 14.44
CA MET A 1 -10.98 7.68 13.80
C MET A 1 -11.17 7.50 12.31
N ARG A 2 -11.60 8.55 11.61
CA ARG A 2 -11.78 8.51 10.15
C ARG A 2 -10.50 8.96 9.45
N ILE A 3 -9.99 8.14 8.55
CA ILE A 3 -8.81 8.40 7.73
C ILE A 3 -9.22 8.33 6.27
N THR A 4 -8.79 9.33 5.51
CA THR A 4 -8.89 9.34 4.04
C THR A 4 -7.55 8.90 3.46
N ILE A 5 -7.55 7.95 2.54
CA ILE A 5 -6.36 7.39 1.90
C ILE A 5 -6.46 7.64 0.40
N GLU A 6 -5.52 8.40 -0.14
CA GLU A 6 -5.39 8.58 -1.60
C GLU A 6 -4.34 7.61 -2.15
N ALA A 7 -4.74 6.53 -2.82
CA ALA A 7 -3.81 5.52 -3.32
C ALA A 7 -3.68 5.54 -4.85
N TRP A 8 -2.47 5.30 -5.35
CA TRP A 8 -2.25 5.09 -6.79
C TRP A 8 -2.78 3.71 -7.20
N ARG A 9 -3.59 3.68 -8.26
CA ARG A 9 -4.24 2.50 -8.83
C ARG A 9 -3.91 2.43 -10.31
N GLN A 10 -3.44 1.29 -10.75
CA GLN A 10 -3.10 1.02 -12.14
C GLN A 10 -3.23 -0.50 -12.31
N ALA A 11 -4.00 -0.98 -13.28
CA ALA A 11 -4.33 -2.42 -13.34
C ALA A 11 -3.17 -3.22 -13.94
N ASP A 12 -2.48 -2.67 -14.94
CA ASP A 12 -1.32 -3.26 -15.56
C ASP A 12 -0.28 -2.21 -16.00
N ALA A 13 0.81 -2.66 -16.62
CA ALA A 13 1.93 -1.81 -17.00
C ALA A 13 1.60 -0.82 -18.13
N ASP A 14 0.53 -1.05 -18.89
CA ASP A 14 0.13 -0.26 -20.06
C ASP A 14 -0.95 0.78 -19.72
N ASP A 15 -1.59 0.67 -18.54
CA ASP A 15 -2.52 1.67 -18.03
C ASP A 15 -1.84 2.95 -17.53
N ASP A 16 -2.45 4.11 -17.78
CA ASP A 16 -1.95 5.43 -17.33
C ASP A 16 -1.97 5.64 -15.80
N GLY A 17 -2.69 4.78 -15.08
CA GLY A 17 -2.88 4.84 -13.63
C GLY A 17 -3.60 6.10 -13.15
N ARG A 18 -4.10 6.07 -11.91
CA ARG A 18 -4.83 7.19 -11.31
C ARG A 18 -4.76 7.13 -9.80
N PHE A 19 -4.99 8.27 -9.15
CA PHE A 19 -5.26 8.29 -7.73
C PHE A 19 -6.74 7.99 -7.47
N GLU A 20 -7.01 7.09 -6.54
CA GLU A 20 -8.32 6.85 -5.98
C GLU A 20 -8.33 7.18 -4.50
N THR A 21 -9.48 7.65 -4.01
CA THR A 21 -9.65 8.07 -2.62
C THR A 21 -10.56 7.10 -1.88
N TYR A 22 -10.07 6.56 -0.78
CA TYR A 22 -10.78 5.65 0.10
C TYR A 22 -10.94 6.23 1.49
N VAL A 23 -11.97 5.79 2.21
CA VAL A 23 -12.22 6.21 3.59
C VAL A 23 -12.25 4.98 4.47
N VAL A 24 -11.41 4.97 5.51
CA VAL A 24 -11.45 3.99 6.60
C VAL A 24 -11.96 4.73 7.84
N ASP A 25 -13.18 4.43 8.28
CA ASP A 25 -13.85 5.20 9.34
C ASP A 25 -13.72 4.58 10.76
N ASP A 26 -13.20 3.35 10.84
CA ASP A 26 -13.03 2.56 12.05
C ASP A 26 -11.57 2.39 12.48
N ALA A 27 -10.65 3.16 11.92
CA ALA A 27 -9.24 3.11 12.28
C ALA A 27 -9.00 3.58 13.74
N THR A 28 -7.87 3.22 14.35
CA THR A 28 -7.48 3.67 15.70
C THR A 28 -6.13 4.36 15.69
N ALA A 29 -5.87 5.24 16.67
CA ALA A 29 -4.62 6.00 16.77
C ALA A 29 -3.37 5.09 16.90
N GLU A 30 -3.57 3.88 17.43
CA GLU A 30 -2.54 2.88 17.67
C GLU A 30 -2.27 1.97 16.48
N MET A 31 -3.13 1.98 15.47
CA MET A 31 -2.84 1.26 14.22
C MET A 31 -1.60 1.86 13.56
N SER A 32 -0.75 0.98 13.05
CA SER A 32 0.30 1.37 12.13
C SER A 32 -0.29 1.73 10.76
N LEU A 33 0.51 2.40 9.94
CA LEU A 33 0.17 2.69 8.55
C LEU A 33 -0.19 1.42 7.77
N LEU A 34 0.52 0.32 8.00
CA LEU A 34 0.26 -0.95 7.31
C LEU A 34 -1.01 -1.62 7.83
N ASP A 35 -1.33 -1.51 9.12
CA ASP A 35 -2.58 -2.06 9.67
C ASP A 35 -3.81 -1.38 9.03
N VAL A 36 -3.68 -0.09 8.70
CA VAL A 36 -4.76 0.67 8.05
C VAL A 36 -4.89 0.31 6.57
N LEU A 37 -3.77 0.03 5.90
CA LEU A 37 -3.78 -0.48 4.53
C LEU A 37 -4.35 -1.90 4.46
N ASP A 38 -4.05 -2.76 5.43
CA ASP A 38 -4.68 -4.07 5.57
C ASP A 38 -6.19 -3.92 5.79
N ARG A 39 -6.61 -3.01 6.69
CA ARG A 39 -8.02 -2.74 6.95
C ARG A 39 -8.77 -2.27 5.71
N LEU A 40 -8.16 -1.38 4.92
CA LEU A 40 -8.71 -0.95 3.64
C LEU A 40 -8.80 -2.13 2.65
N ASN A 41 -7.78 -2.98 2.59
CA ASN A 41 -7.81 -4.14 1.71
C ASN A 41 -8.92 -5.12 2.08
N ASP A 42 -9.20 -5.33 3.37
CA ASP A 42 -10.35 -6.12 3.80
C ASP A 42 -11.66 -5.53 3.26
N HIS A 43 -11.86 -4.21 3.38
CA HIS A 43 -13.05 -3.52 2.84
C HIS A 43 -13.18 -3.66 1.32
N LEU A 44 -12.07 -3.53 0.59
CA LEU A 44 -12.06 -3.69 -0.86
C LEU A 44 -12.42 -5.12 -1.26
N VAL A 45 -11.85 -6.12 -0.59
CA VAL A 45 -12.15 -7.53 -0.85
C VAL A 45 -13.62 -7.85 -0.56
N ASP A 46 -14.15 -7.36 0.56
CA ASP A 46 -15.58 -7.52 0.91
C ASP A 46 -16.51 -6.87 -0.12
N ALA A 47 -16.07 -5.78 -0.76
CA ALA A 47 -16.78 -5.10 -1.85
C ALA A 47 -16.59 -5.76 -3.24
N GLY A 48 -15.78 -6.81 -3.34
CA GLY A 48 -15.43 -7.46 -4.62
C GLY A 48 -14.45 -6.64 -5.48
N GLU A 49 -13.75 -5.68 -4.87
CA GLU A 49 -12.73 -4.86 -5.51
C GLU A 49 -11.32 -5.44 -5.30
N GLN A 50 -10.38 -5.02 -6.15
CA GLN A 50 -9.00 -5.47 -6.03
C GLN A 50 -8.30 -4.77 -4.85
N PRO A 51 -7.57 -5.48 -3.99
CA PRO A 51 -6.79 -4.86 -2.92
C PRO A 51 -5.68 -3.95 -3.48
N ILE A 52 -5.19 -3.05 -2.64
CA ILE A 52 -4.01 -2.23 -2.92
C ILE A 52 -2.77 -3.08 -2.64
N ALA A 53 -1.88 -3.14 -3.62
CA ALA A 53 -0.60 -3.82 -3.50
C ALA A 53 0.43 -2.92 -2.79
N PHE A 54 1.11 -3.47 -1.79
CA PHE A 54 2.27 -2.87 -1.14
C PHE A 54 3.18 -3.97 -0.60
N ASP A 55 4.48 -3.69 -0.54
CA ASP A 55 5.44 -4.64 0.02
C ASP A 55 5.41 -4.62 1.55
N SER A 56 5.34 -5.81 2.14
CA SER A 56 5.40 -6.04 3.59
C SER A 56 6.06 -7.38 3.86
N ASP A 57 6.91 -7.44 4.87
CA ASP A 57 7.55 -8.67 5.34
C ASP A 57 7.67 -8.65 6.87
N CYS A 58 8.82 -8.23 7.44
CA CYS A 58 9.09 -8.40 8.87
C CYS A 58 8.20 -7.60 9.85
N ARG A 59 7.56 -6.51 9.40
CA ARG A 59 6.75 -5.54 10.19
C ARG A 59 7.40 -4.93 11.46
N GLU A 60 8.62 -5.32 11.80
CA GLU A 60 9.36 -4.83 12.97
C GLU A 60 10.34 -3.69 12.61
N GLY A 61 10.53 -3.42 11.31
CA GLY A 61 11.35 -2.30 10.83
C GLY A 61 12.80 -2.65 10.47
N VAL A 62 13.12 -3.93 10.25
CA VAL A 62 14.50 -4.39 10.02
C VAL A 62 14.81 -4.81 8.57
N CYS A 63 13.81 -5.25 7.79
CA CYS A 63 14.05 -5.80 6.44
C CYS A 63 14.08 -4.76 5.31
N GLY A 64 13.47 -3.58 5.51
CA GLY A 64 13.36 -2.54 4.48
C GLY A 64 12.24 -2.73 3.44
N ALA A 65 11.46 -3.82 3.49
CA ALA A 65 10.41 -4.10 2.50
C ALA A 65 9.29 -3.05 2.45
N CYS A 66 8.91 -2.47 3.60
CA CYS A 66 7.77 -1.54 3.68
C CYS A 66 8.07 -0.11 3.17
N GLY A 67 9.06 0.09 2.31
CA GLY A 67 9.42 1.41 1.79
C GLY A 67 8.30 2.04 0.95
N MET A 68 7.79 3.20 1.37
CA MET A 68 6.75 3.94 0.63
C MET A 68 6.81 5.44 0.97
N MET A 69 6.19 6.26 0.12
CA MET A 69 6.21 7.72 0.23
C MET A 69 4.89 8.24 0.76
N VAL A 70 4.81 8.60 2.04
CA VAL A 70 3.57 9.01 2.70
C VAL A 70 3.54 10.53 2.81
N ASN A 71 2.51 11.18 2.26
CA ASN A 71 2.36 12.65 2.26
C ASN A 71 3.64 13.39 1.79
N GLY A 72 4.28 12.88 0.73
CA GLY A 72 5.52 13.44 0.18
C GLY A 72 6.80 13.18 1.00
N ARG A 73 6.73 12.38 2.07
CA ARG A 73 7.87 12.01 2.93
C ARG A 73 8.19 10.51 2.81
N PRO A 74 9.46 10.12 2.61
CA PRO A 74 9.85 8.72 2.71
C PRO A 74 9.48 8.16 4.09
N HIS A 75 8.84 7.00 4.10
CA HIS A 75 8.39 6.27 5.27
C HIS A 75 7.32 6.94 6.15
N GLY A 76 7.12 8.25 6.08
CA GLY A 76 6.07 8.97 6.82
C GLY A 76 6.57 10.11 7.70
N PRO A 77 5.70 10.61 8.60
CA PRO A 77 5.96 11.87 9.33
C PRO A 77 6.98 11.72 10.45
N THR A 78 7.03 10.56 11.11
CA THR A 78 7.95 10.34 12.24
C THR A 78 9.36 10.07 11.72
N PRO A 79 10.37 10.88 12.10
CA PRO A 79 11.74 10.68 11.66
C PRO A 79 12.32 9.33 12.10
N ASN A 80 13.24 8.78 11.32
CA ASN A 80 13.95 7.52 11.61
C ASN A 80 13.02 6.34 11.95
N THR A 81 11.79 6.37 11.43
CA THR A 81 10.76 5.36 11.69
C THR A 81 10.31 4.75 10.37
N PRO A 82 10.45 3.43 10.17
CA PRO A 82 10.01 2.78 8.94
C PRO A 82 8.48 2.79 8.85
N SER A 83 7.94 2.67 7.63
CA SER A 83 6.51 2.78 7.35
C SER A 83 5.66 1.81 8.19
N CYS A 84 6.14 0.58 8.40
CA CYS A 84 5.48 -0.43 9.24
C CYS A 84 5.43 -0.09 10.74
N ARG A 85 6.16 0.95 11.18
CA ARG A 85 6.19 1.43 12.57
C ARG A 85 5.60 2.84 12.71
N GLN A 86 5.13 3.45 11.61
CA GLN A 86 4.41 4.72 11.69
C GLN A 86 3.02 4.49 12.26
N HIS A 87 2.74 5.01 13.44
CA HIS A 87 1.40 4.97 14.03
C HIS A 87 0.55 6.17 13.60
N LEU A 88 -0.75 5.94 13.43
CA LEU A 88 -1.71 6.97 13.00
C LEU A 88 -1.76 8.20 13.91
N ARG A 89 -1.46 8.06 15.21
CA ARG A 89 -1.36 9.19 16.14
C ARG A 89 -0.37 10.30 15.74
N HIS A 90 0.57 10.02 14.83
CA HIS A 90 1.55 11.00 14.34
C HIS A 90 1.16 11.65 13.00
N PHE A 91 -0.05 11.37 12.51
CA PHE A 91 -0.60 12.00 11.32
C PHE A 91 -1.54 13.13 11.75
N ASP A 92 -1.24 14.36 11.31
CA ASP A 92 -2.00 15.57 11.66
C ASP A 92 -3.36 15.60 10.92
N GLY A 93 -4.33 14.81 11.40
CA GLY A 93 -5.74 14.86 10.97
C GLY A 93 -6.16 13.88 9.85
N ALA A 94 -7.47 13.86 9.57
CA ALA A 94 -8.26 12.83 8.87
C ALA A 94 -7.95 12.59 7.37
N THR A 95 -6.77 12.99 6.88
CA THR A 95 -6.41 12.90 5.47
C THR A 95 -4.95 12.50 5.29
N CYS A 96 -4.70 11.22 5.05
CA CYS A 96 -3.46 10.71 4.48
C CYS A 96 -3.51 10.91 2.94
N GLY A 97 -3.19 12.13 2.49
CA GLY A 97 -3.05 12.46 1.07
C GLY A 97 -1.65 12.11 0.56
N TRP A 98 -1.53 11.10 -0.30
CA TRP A 98 -0.25 10.65 -0.86
C TRP A 98 0.18 11.55 -2.01
N ASN A 99 0.49 12.81 -1.70
CA ASN A 99 0.85 13.80 -2.69
C ASN A 99 2.23 13.44 -3.27
N ARG A 100 2.24 12.88 -4.49
CA ARG A 100 3.42 12.59 -5.34
C ARG A 100 4.55 11.86 -4.62
N CYS A 101 4.58 10.53 -4.76
CA CYS A 101 5.78 9.69 -4.94
C CYS A 101 5.63 8.26 -4.38
N ALA A 102 4.45 7.72 -4.11
CA ALA A 102 4.35 6.26 -4.10
C ALA A 102 4.03 5.82 -5.54
N ARG A 103 5.08 5.61 -6.35
CA ARG A 103 4.96 4.53 -7.34
C ARG A 103 4.79 3.30 -6.45
N ALA A 104 3.54 2.94 -6.13
CA ALA A 104 3.24 1.62 -5.64
C ALA A 104 3.78 0.72 -6.74
N VAL A 105 4.96 0.17 -6.49
CA VAL A 105 5.70 -0.57 -7.50
C VAL A 105 4.86 -1.78 -7.77
N PHE A 106 4.33 -1.83 -8.99
CA PHE A 106 3.90 -3.05 -9.62
C PHE A 106 4.85 -4.19 -9.28
N ARG A 107 4.34 -5.22 -8.63
CA ARG A 107 4.79 -6.55 -8.95
C ARG A 107 3.71 -7.22 -9.79
N SER A 108 3.81 -7.00 -11.09
CA SER A 108 3.45 -8.06 -12.03
C SER A 108 4.33 -9.26 -11.69
N SER A 109 3.78 -10.24 -10.99
CA SER A 109 4.22 -11.62 -11.14
C SER A 109 3.01 -12.48 -11.40
N ALA A 110 2.31 -12.16 -12.50
CA ALA A 110 1.52 -13.10 -13.26
C ALA A 110 2.19 -13.30 -14.63
N THR A 111 3.45 -13.73 -14.63
CA THR A 111 3.88 -14.72 -15.62
C THR A 111 4.03 -16.02 -14.85
N SER A 112 2.94 -16.79 -14.81
CA SER A 112 3.09 -18.23 -14.79
C SER A 112 4.10 -18.58 -15.88
N SER A 113 5.21 -19.20 -15.47
CA SER A 113 6.08 -19.92 -16.38
C SER A 113 5.21 -20.97 -17.06
N SER A 114 4.64 -20.63 -18.20
CA SER A 114 4.04 -21.58 -19.12
C SER A 114 5.15 -22.54 -19.50
N THR A 115 5.04 -23.75 -18.97
CA THR A 115 5.56 -25.01 -19.46
C THR A 115 6.00 -24.89 -20.92
N GLY A 116 7.31 -24.91 -21.15
CA GLY A 116 7.83 -25.05 -22.51
C GLY A 116 7.30 -26.36 -23.11
N PRO A 117 6.93 -26.39 -24.41
CA PRO A 117 6.53 -27.63 -25.03
C PRO A 117 7.72 -28.59 -25.01
N HIS A 118 7.51 -29.75 -24.40
CA HIS A 118 8.30 -30.95 -24.64
C HIS A 118 8.38 -31.18 -26.15
N SER A 119 9.54 -30.91 -26.76
CA SER A 119 9.91 -31.47 -28.05
C SER A 119 10.66 -32.77 -27.79
N THR A 120 9.92 -33.88 -27.73
CA THR A 120 10.45 -35.20 -28.08
C THR A 120 10.77 -35.21 -29.57
N GLY A 121 12.04 -35.47 -29.90
CA GLY A 121 12.55 -35.71 -31.25
C GLY A 121 13.99 -36.17 -31.17
#